data_AF-A0A2V5TWY8-F1
#
_entry.id   AF-A0A2V5TWY8-F1
#
_cell.length_a   1.000
_cell.length_b   1.000
_cell.length_c   1.000
_cell.angle_alpha   90.00
_cell.angle_beta   90.00
_cell.angle_gamma   90.00
#
_symmetry.space_group_name_H-M   'P 1'
#
loop_
_entity.id
_entity.type
_entity.pdbx_description
1 polymer ?
#
loop_
_entity_poly.entity_id
_entity_poly.type
_entity_poly.pdbx_seq_one_letter_code
_entity_poly.pdbx_strand_id
1 'polypeptide(L)'
;MKLIKREGEDFVLHIGRRERRLLFEVLKLYPLVPVAHHRVSQTAKQMDEHQTLLEEALAERRQENKRQLVAMLHEEQRFKETDAGYRLTLSAPQVEWLLQVLNDIRVGSWLILGEPDEKKGKPVALTSENARHYAAMEFCGLFQMTLLDAVQQGR
;
A
#
# COMPACT_ATOMS: atom_id res chain seq x y z
N MET A 1 11.36 -9.84 -1.98
CA MET A 1 10.17 -10.51 -2.56
C MET A 1 10.46 -10.71 -4.04
N LYS A 2 9.96 -11.78 -4.67
CA LYS A 2 10.16 -12.01 -6.12
C LYS A 2 9.04 -12.85 -6.72
N LEU A 3 8.73 -12.66 -8.00
CA LEU A 3 7.85 -13.56 -8.73
C LEU A 3 8.53 -14.92 -8.91
N ILE A 4 7.84 -16.00 -8.56
CA ILE A 4 8.28 -17.37 -8.83
C ILE A 4 7.74 -17.81 -10.19
N LYS A 5 6.42 -17.64 -10.38
CA LYS A 5 5.71 -18.02 -11.60
C LYS A 5 4.30 -17.43 -11.60
N ARG A 6 3.65 -17.50 -12.76
CA ARG A 6 2.23 -17.26 -12.92
C ARG A 6 1.50 -18.60 -13.02
N GLU A 7 0.47 -18.81 -12.21
CA GLU A 7 -0.43 -19.98 -12.29
C GLU A 7 -1.79 -19.50 -12.80
N GLY A 8 -1.99 -19.54 -14.13
CA GLY A 8 -3.20 -19.00 -14.75
C GLY A 8 -3.31 -17.48 -14.57
N GLU A 9 -4.33 -17.03 -13.83
CA GLU A 9 -4.51 -15.60 -13.49
C GLU A 9 -3.84 -15.19 -12.18
N ASP A 10 -3.23 -16.14 -11.46
CA ASP A 10 -2.61 -15.91 -10.17
C ASP A 10 -1.10 -15.71 -10.28
N PHE A 11 -0.60 -14.78 -9.47
CA PHE A 11 0.81 -14.47 -9.26
C PHE A 11 1.31 -15.22 -8.03
N VAL A 12 2.33 -16.06 -8.23
CA VAL A 12 2.96 -16.81 -7.14
C VAL A 12 4.29 -16.14 -6.80
N LEU A 13 4.34 -15.48 -5.65
CA LEU A 13 5.48 -14.71 -5.16
C LEU A 13 6.21 -15.47 -4.05
N HIS A 14 7.54 -15.37 -4.04
CA HIS A 14 8.35 -15.75 -2.89
C HIS A 14 8.58 -14.52 -2.00
N ILE A 15 8.33 -14.68 -0.71
CA ILE A 15 8.59 -13.66 0.31
C ILE A 15 9.41 -14.25 1.44
N GLY A 16 10.53 -13.61 1.78
CA GLY A 16 11.37 -14.04 2.89
C GLY A 16 10.68 -13.84 4.24
N ARG A 17 11.13 -14.54 5.30
CA ARG A 17 10.53 -14.42 6.65
C ARG A 17 10.55 -12.98 7.18
N ARG A 18 11.67 -12.26 6.99
CA ARG A 18 11.81 -10.86 7.40
C ARG A 18 10.93 -9.93 6.58
N GLU A 19 10.88 -10.15 5.27
CA GLU A 19 10.05 -9.36 4.34
C GLU A 19 8.57 -9.51 4.65
N ARG A 20 8.10 -10.73 4.97
CA ARG A 20 6.71 -10.96 5.41
C ARG A 20 6.41 -10.15 6.67
N ARG A 21 7.31 -10.19 7.67
CA ARG A 21 7.12 -9.41 8.90
C ARG A 21 7.03 -7.92 8.61
N LEU A 22 7.94 -7.39 7.80
CA LEU A 22 7.93 -5.97 7.40
C LEU A 22 6.67 -5.59 6.64
N LEU A 23 6.23 -6.41 5.67
CA LEU A 23 4.99 -6.20 4.94
C LEU A 23 3.81 -6.10 5.92
N PHE A 24 3.72 -7.01 6.88
CA PHE A 24 2.63 -7.00 7.87
C PHE A 24 2.69 -5.75 8.75
N GLU A 25 3.87 -5.33 9.22
CA GLU A 25 4.01 -4.11 10.03
C GLU A 25 3.63 -2.85 9.24
N VAL A 26 4.00 -2.77 7.97
CA VAL A 26 3.61 -1.66 7.09
C VAL A 26 2.10 -1.65 6.87
N LEU A 27 1.52 -2.81 6.56
CA LEU A 27 0.09 -2.96 6.32
C LEU A 27 -0.77 -2.58 7.54
N LYS A 28 -0.30 -2.85 8.76
CA LYS A 28 -0.98 -2.45 10.01
C LYS A 28 -1.14 -0.94 10.16
N LEU A 29 -0.37 -0.14 9.43
CA LEU A 29 -0.51 1.30 9.46
C LEU A 29 -1.75 1.79 8.70
N TYR A 30 -2.35 0.96 7.84
CA TYR A 30 -3.53 1.36 7.09
C TYR A 30 -4.78 1.50 8.00
N PRO A 31 -5.62 2.55 7.81
CA PRO A 31 -5.49 3.65 6.85
C PRO A 31 -4.66 4.83 7.39
N LEU A 32 -3.79 5.39 6.54
CA LEU A 32 -2.91 6.53 6.88
C LEU A 32 -3.25 7.84 6.15
N VAL A 33 -3.97 7.81 5.03
CA VAL A 33 -4.27 9.03 4.25
C VAL A 33 -5.45 9.78 4.88
N PRO A 34 -5.26 11.03 5.32
CA PRO A 34 -6.37 11.87 5.77
C PRO A 34 -7.36 12.16 4.64
N VAL A 35 -8.66 12.19 4.97
CA VAL A 35 -9.76 12.48 4.01
C VAL A 35 -9.55 13.82 3.27
N ALA A 36 -8.92 14.79 3.93
CA ALA A 36 -8.76 16.15 3.44
C ALA A 36 -7.78 16.32 2.25
N HIS A 37 -7.02 15.29 1.86
CA HIS A 37 -6.07 15.41 0.75
C HIS A 37 -6.72 15.36 -0.64
N HIS A 38 -7.98 14.99 -0.74
CA HIS A 38 -8.69 14.82 -2.02
C HIS A 38 -9.56 16.04 -2.32
N ARG A 39 -9.06 17.25 -2.04
CA ARG A 39 -9.75 18.48 -2.42
C ARG A 39 -9.68 18.64 -3.94
N VAL A 40 -10.85 18.55 -4.58
CA VAL A 40 -10.99 18.81 -6.02
C VAL A 40 -10.59 20.26 -6.29
N SER A 41 -9.45 20.47 -6.95
CA SER A 41 -9.06 21.81 -7.41
C SER A 41 -9.78 22.10 -8.73
N GLN A 42 -10.96 22.74 -8.66
CA GLN A 42 -11.41 23.82 -9.56
C GLN A 42 -12.90 24.16 -9.33
N THR A 43 -13.17 25.46 -9.14
CA THR A 43 -14.46 26.18 -9.29
C THR A 43 -15.51 26.08 -8.17
N ALA A 44 -15.27 26.85 -7.11
CA ALA A 44 -16.17 27.12 -6.00
C ALA A 44 -17.55 27.67 -6.44
N LYS A 45 -18.61 26.85 -6.33
CA LYS A 45 -19.96 27.22 -5.82
C LYS A 45 -21.02 26.11 -5.99
N GLN A 46 -20.76 25.05 -6.75
CA GLN A 46 -21.64 23.87 -6.88
C GLN A 46 -21.01 22.60 -6.26
N MET A 47 -20.05 22.74 -5.35
CA MET A 47 -19.09 21.68 -5.02
C MET A 47 -19.36 20.91 -3.72
N ASP A 48 -20.27 21.34 -2.85
CA ASP A 48 -20.43 20.69 -1.53
C ASP A 48 -21.02 19.28 -1.68
N GLU A 49 -22.01 19.09 -2.55
CA GLU A 49 -22.63 17.77 -2.79
C GLU A 49 -21.66 16.81 -3.51
N HIS A 50 -20.92 17.30 -4.51
CA HIS A 50 -19.91 16.50 -5.21
C HIS A 50 -18.71 16.14 -4.33
N GLN A 51 -18.28 17.06 -3.45
CA GLN A 51 -17.22 16.81 -2.48
C GLN A 51 -17.70 15.80 -1.42
N THR A 52 -18.96 15.91 -0.97
CA THR A 52 -19.56 14.95 -0.03
C THR A 52 -19.65 13.56 -0.63
N LEU A 53 -20.16 13.43 -1.86
CA LEU A 53 -20.22 12.14 -2.57
C LEU A 53 -18.84 11.53 -2.80
N LEU A 54 -17.83 12.36 -3.10
CA LEU A 54 -16.44 11.92 -3.22
C LEU A 54 -15.91 11.39 -1.89
N GLU A 55 -16.14 12.11 -0.79
CA GLU A 55 -15.70 11.72 0.54
C GLU A 55 -16.39 10.42 1.00
N GLU A 56 -17.67 10.26 0.72
CA GLU A 56 -18.45 9.04 0.96
C GLU A 56 -17.88 7.86 0.17
N ALA A 57 -17.69 8.00 -1.15
CA ALA A 57 -17.13 6.93 -1.99
C ALA A 57 -15.70 6.54 -1.54
N LEU A 58 -14.89 7.51 -1.13
CA LEU A 58 -13.55 7.25 -0.59
C LEU A 58 -13.61 6.57 0.78
N ALA A 59 -14.56 6.93 1.64
CA ALA A 59 -14.78 6.28 2.93
C ALA A 59 -15.20 4.82 2.75
N GLU A 60 -16.14 4.55 1.85
CA GLU A 60 -16.59 3.19 1.52
C GLU A 60 -15.45 2.34 0.95
N ARG A 61 -14.70 2.86 -0.03
CA ARG A 61 -13.54 2.17 -0.59
C ARG A 61 -12.49 1.88 0.48
N ARG A 62 -12.23 2.83 1.38
CA ARG A 62 -11.27 2.61 2.47
C ARG A 62 -11.74 1.53 3.44
N GLN A 63 -13.03 1.51 3.77
CA GLN A 63 -13.62 0.51 4.63
C GLN A 63 -13.58 -0.88 3.97
N GLU A 64 -13.85 -0.97 2.67
CA GLU A 64 -13.70 -2.20 1.91
C GLU A 64 -12.25 -2.68 1.89
N ASN A 65 -11.30 -1.80 1.59
CA ASN A 65 -9.88 -2.11 1.63
C ASN A 65 -9.44 -2.60 3.01
N LYS A 66 -9.94 -1.99 4.09
CA LYS A 66 -9.65 -2.41 5.46
C LYS A 66 -10.19 -3.81 5.75
N ARG A 67 -11.42 -4.12 5.31
CA ARG A 67 -12.01 -5.46 5.46
C ARG A 67 -11.19 -6.51 4.71
N GLN A 68 -10.83 -6.25 3.46
CA GLN A 68 -9.99 -7.13 2.65
C GLN A 68 -8.59 -7.30 3.26
N LEU A 69 -8.03 -6.23 3.85
CA LEU A 69 -6.74 -6.28 4.51
C LEU A 69 -6.76 -7.20 5.73
N VAL A 70 -7.76 -7.03 6.59
CA VAL A 70 -7.97 -7.89 7.76
C VAL A 70 -8.12 -9.34 7.31
N ALA A 71 -8.97 -9.61 6.31
CA ALA A 71 -9.14 -10.96 5.76
C ALA A 71 -7.80 -11.55 5.27
N MET A 72 -7.02 -10.80 4.47
CA MET A 72 -5.71 -11.25 3.99
C MET A 72 -4.71 -11.53 5.13
N LEU A 73 -4.68 -10.68 6.16
CA LEU A 73 -3.76 -10.83 7.29
C LEU A 73 -4.10 -12.06 8.16
N HIS A 74 -5.37 -12.44 8.21
CA HIS A 74 -5.86 -13.62 8.95
C HIS A 74 -5.86 -14.91 8.13
N GLU A 75 -5.77 -14.83 6.80
CA GLU A 75 -5.80 -15.99 5.92
C GLU A 75 -4.40 -16.63 5.79
N GLU A 76 -4.01 -17.43 6.78
CA GLU A 76 -2.72 -18.12 6.82
C GLU A 76 -2.47 -18.98 5.57
N GLN A 77 -3.53 -19.50 4.94
CA GLN A 77 -3.46 -20.31 3.71
C GLN A 77 -2.90 -19.55 2.50
N ARG A 78 -2.96 -18.21 2.50
CA ARG A 78 -2.34 -17.39 1.44
C ARG A 78 -0.81 -17.40 1.51
N PHE A 79 -0.26 -17.62 2.71
CA PHE A 79 1.17 -17.66 2.97
C PHE A 79 1.59 -19.10 3.27
N LYS A 80 1.80 -19.89 2.23
CA LYS A 80 2.29 -21.27 2.41
C LYS A 80 3.75 -21.23 2.82
N GLU A 81 4.08 -21.78 3.98
CA GLU A 81 5.46 -21.86 4.44
C GLU A 81 6.30 -22.75 3.53
N THR A 82 7.56 -22.38 3.36
CA THR A 82 8.59 -23.07 2.58
C THR A 82 9.90 -22.98 3.35
N ASP A 83 10.88 -23.82 3.00
CA ASP A 83 12.18 -23.83 3.69
C ASP A 83 12.86 -22.45 3.70
N ALA A 84 12.71 -21.68 2.61
CA ALA A 84 13.33 -20.37 2.44
C ALA A 84 12.46 -19.18 2.89
N GLY A 85 11.21 -19.39 3.30
CA GLY A 85 10.27 -18.29 3.61
C GLY A 85 8.82 -18.68 3.35
N TYR A 86 8.08 -17.85 2.62
CA TYR A 86 6.69 -18.11 2.29
C TYR A 86 6.43 -17.97 0.79
N ARG A 87 5.43 -18.71 0.32
CA ARG A 87 4.82 -18.54 -0.99
C ARG A 87 3.51 -17.78 -0.81
N LEU A 88 3.42 -16.64 -1.46
CA LEU A 88 2.24 -15.77 -1.50
C LEU A 88 1.57 -15.89 -2.86
N THR A 89 0.33 -16.32 -2.90
CA THR A 89 -0.47 -16.38 -4.13
C THR A 89 -1.47 -15.23 -4.14
N LEU A 90 -1.48 -14.44 -5.22
CA LEU A 90 -2.39 -13.30 -5.39
C LEU A 90 -2.99 -13.33 -6.80
N SER A 91 -4.31 -13.15 -6.92
CA SER A 91 -4.93 -12.89 -8.22
C SER A 91 -4.62 -11.47 -8.73
N ALA A 92 -4.81 -11.19 -10.02
CA ALA A 92 -4.56 -9.85 -10.56
C ALA A 92 -5.32 -8.73 -9.81
N PRO A 93 -6.63 -8.87 -9.50
CA PRO A 93 -7.33 -7.87 -8.68
C PRO A 93 -6.73 -7.67 -7.29
N GLN A 94 -6.18 -8.74 -6.69
CA GLN A 94 -5.53 -8.66 -5.38
C GLN A 94 -4.17 -7.97 -5.44
N VAL A 95 -3.42 -8.13 -6.53
CA VAL A 95 -2.19 -7.36 -6.74
C VAL A 95 -2.50 -5.88 -6.90
N GLU A 96 -3.51 -5.53 -7.70
CA GLU A 96 -3.95 -4.13 -7.86
C GLU A 96 -4.44 -3.53 -6.54
N TRP A 97 -5.26 -4.27 -5.79
CA TRP A 97 -5.71 -3.86 -4.47
C TRP A 97 -4.54 -3.63 -3.51
N LEU A 98 -3.57 -4.56 -3.45
CA LEU A 98 -2.41 -4.42 -2.56
C LEU A 98 -1.55 -3.20 -2.94
N LEU A 99 -1.39 -2.93 -4.25
CA LEU A 99 -0.70 -1.74 -4.75
C LEU A 99 -1.40 -0.45 -4.29
N GLN A 100 -2.73 -0.42 -4.29
CA GLN A 100 -3.52 0.71 -3.79
C GLN A 100 -3.31 0.91 -2.29
N VAL A 101 -3.39 -0.16 -1.48
CA VAL A 101 -3.16 -0.08 -0.02
C VAL A 101 -1.76 0.42 0.30
N LEU A 102 -0.73 -0.13 -0.37
CA LEU A 102 0.66 0.32 -0.19
C LEU A 102 0.84 1.78 -0.63
N ASN A 103 0.16 2.20 -1.69
CA ASN A 103 0.17 3.60 -2.14
C ASN A 103 -0.42 4.53 -1.09
N ASP A 104 -1.57 4.19 -0.53
CA ASP A 104 -2.21 4.99 0.50
C ASP A 104 -1.31 5.11 1.75
N ILE A 105 -0.72 4.01 2.21
CA ILE A 105 0.24 4.04 3.33
C ILE A 105 1.43 4.93 3.01
N ARG A 106 1.97 4.83 1.78
CA ARG A 106 3.13 5.61 1.35
C ARG A 106 2.82 7.10 1.29
N VAL A 107 1.71 7.48 0.66
CA VAL A 107 1.25 8.87 0.56
C VAL A 107 0.92 9.42 1.95
N GLY A 108 0.21 8.67 2.78
CA GLY A 108 -0.09 9.10 4.15
C GLY A 108 1.18 9.30 4.99
N SER A 109 2.18 8.43 4.82
CA SER A 109 3.48 8.60 5.46
C SER A 109 4.23 9.83 4.94
N TRP A 110 4.23 10.07 3.63
CA TRP A 110 4.81 11.27 3.01
C TRP A 110 4.18 12.56 3.55
N LEU A 111 2.85 12.58 3.73
CA LEU A 111 2.12 13.71 4.31
C LEU A 111 2.50 13.95 5.78
N ILE A 112 2.57 12.89 6.59
CA ILE A 112 2.97 12.98 8.01
C ILE A 112 4.42 13.47 8.15
N LEU A 113 5.30 13.08 7.22
CA LEU A 113 6.68 13.55 7.15
C LEU A 113 6.80 15.01 6.64
N GLY A 114 5.67 15.67 6.39
CA GLY A 114 5.62 17.06 5.98
C GLY A 114 5.97 17.25 4.51
N GLU A 115 5.61 16.31 3.64
CA GLU A 115 5.80 16.41 2.18
C GLU A 115 7.27 16.63 1.77
N PRO A 116 8.18 15.70 2.12
CA PRO A 116 9.58 15.81 1.75
C PRO A 116 9.77 15.77 0.23
N ASP A 117 10.73 16.57 -0.25
CA ASP A 117 11.13 16.66 -1.66
C ASP A 117 12.63 16.99 -1.74
N GLU A 118 13.46 15.96 -1.83
CA GLU A 118 14.92 16.11 -1.90
C GLU A 118 15.37 16.95 -3.10
N LYS A 119 14.67 16.85 -4.24
CA LYS A 119 14.99 17.62 -5.44
C LYS A 119 14.76 19.11 -5.25
N LYS A 120 13.89 19.49 -4.31
CA LYS A 120 13.64 20.87 -3.89
C LYS A 120 14.38 21.25 -2.59
N GLY A 121 15.33 20.44 -2.15
CA GLY A 121 16.12 20.73 -0.94
C GLY A 121 15.34 20.59 0.36
N LYS A 122 14.27 19.79 0.37
CA LYS A 122 13.45 19.50 1.55
C LYS A 122 13.59 18.03 1.95
N PRO A 123 14.76 17.62 2.50
CA PRO A 123 14.97 16.25 2.95
C PRO A 123 14.11 15.93 4.18
N VAL A 124 13.94 14.65 4.48
CA VAL A 124 13.28 14.20 5.70
C VAL A 124 14.20 14.47 6.90
N ALA A 125 13.74 15.29 7.85
CA ALA A 125 14.38 15.41 9.15
C ALA A 125 13.98 14.21 10.03
N LEU A 126 14.82 13.17 10.03
CA LEU A 126 14.56 11.93 10.77
C LEU A 126 14.61 12.16 12.29
N THR A 127 13.55 11.76 12.97
CA THR A 127 13.44 11.73 14.44
C THR A 127 12.91 10.37 14.88
N SER A 128 13.08 10.02 16.16
CA SER A 128 12.53 8.78 16.70
C SER A 128 11.00 8.70 16.56
N GLU A 129 10.31 9.84 16.53
CA GLU A 129 8.85 9.94 16.42
C GLU A 129 8.36 9.66 14.99
N ASN A 130 9.12 10.06 13.97
CA ASN A 130 8.72 9.94 12.57
C ASN A 130 9.43 8.80 11.81
N ALA A 131 10.44 8.16 12.42
CA ALA A 131 11.21 7.06 11.84
C ALA A 131 10.32 5.93 11.29
N ARG A 132 9.21 5.62 11.99
CA ARG A 132 8.25 4.60 11.54
C ARG A 132 7.57 4.96 10.21
N HIS A 133 7.27 6.24 9.99
CA HIS A 133 6.62 6.72 8.77
C HIS A 133 7.62 6.81 7.62
N TYR A 134 8.87 7.20 7.92
CA TYR A 134 9.95 7.12 6.94
C TYR A 134 10.18 5.69 6.46
N ALA A 135 10.32 4.73 7.38
CA ALA A 135 10.48 3.33 7.04
C ALA A 135 9.27 2.81 6.23
N ALA A 136 8.05 3.14 6.63
CA ALA A 136 6.84 2.76 5.90
C ALA A 136 6.83 3.30 4.47
N MET A 137 7.24 4.55 4.25
CA MET A 137 7.33 5.16 2.93
C MET A 137 8.31 4.40 2.02
N GLU A 138 9.50 4.08 2.53
CA GLU A 138 10.54 3.34 1.80
C GLU A 138 10.12 1.89 1.51
N PHE A 139 9.64 1.16 2.52
CA PHE A 139 9.21 -0.23 2.35
C PHE A 139 8.00 -0.37 1.42
N CYS A 140 7.03 0.55 1.51
CA CYS A 140 5.95 0.59 0.51
C CYS A 140 6.49 0.78 -0.90
N GLY A 141 7.44 1.71 -1.10
CA GLY A 141 8.08 1.91 -2.40
C GLY A 141 8.74 0.63 -2.93
N LEU A 142 9.51 -0.06 -2.08
CA LEU A 142 10.16 -1.32 -2.42
C LEU A 142 9.15 -2.42 -2.81
N PHE A 143 8.09 -2.61 -2.01
CA PHE A 143 7.05 -3.60 -2.30
C PHE A 143 6.28 -3.26 -3.57
N GLN A 144 5.95 -1.99 -3.80
CA GLN A 144 5.29 -1.53 -5.01
C GLN A 144 6.12 -1.82 -6.26
N MET A 145 7.41 -1.47 -6.25
CA MET A 145 8.31 -1.78 -7.37
C MET A 145 8.36 -3.28 -7.65
N THR A 146 8.50 -4.10 -6.60
CA THR A 146 8.57 -5.55 -6.74
C THR A 146 7.28 -6.15 -7.31
N LEU A 147 6.13 -5.67 -6.86
CA LEU A 147 4.82 -6.14 -7.34
C LEU A 147 4.56 -5.68 -8.79
N LEU A 148 4.93 -4.46 -9.14
CA LEU A 148 4.80 -3.94 -10.50
C LEU A 148 5.71 -4.70 -11.48
N ASP A 149 6.96 -4.96 -11.10
CA ASP A 149 7.88 -5.79 -11.89
C ASP A 149 7.31 -7.19 -12.09
N ALA A 150 6.72 -7.79 -11.05
CA ALA A 150 6.07 -9.10 -11.17
C ALA A 150 4.88 -9.08 -12.15
N VAL A 151 4.09 -8.01 -12.17
CA VAL A 151 2.99 -7.83 -13.15
C VAL A 151 3.53 -7.65 -14.56
N GLN A 152 4.62 -6.90 -14.73
CA GLN A 152 5.22 -6.65 -16.05
C GLN A 152 5.91 -7.90 -16.61
N GLN A 153 6.64 -8.66 -15.79
CA GLN A 153 7.29 -9.91 -16.18
C GLN A 153 6.27 -11.06 -16.42
N GLY A 154 5.08 -10.93 -15.84
CA GLY A 154 4.00 -11.91 -15.99
C GLY A 154 3.08 -11.68 -17.20
N ARG A 155 3.33 -10.65 -18.03
CA ARG A 155 2.66 -10.41 -19.32
C ARG A 155 3.38 -11.15 -20.44
#